data_AF-A0ABD0J8T9-F1
#
_entry.id   AF-A0ABD0J8T9-F1
#
_cell.length_a   1.000
_cell.length_b   1.000
_cell.length_c   1.000
_cell.angle_alpha   90.00
_cell.angle_beta   90.00
_cell.angle_gamma   90.00
#
_symmetry.space_group_name_H-M   'P 1'
#
loop_
_entity.id
_entity.type
_entity.pdbx_description
1 polymer ?
#
loop_
_entity_poly.entity_id
_entity_poly.type
_entity_poly.pdbx_seq_one_letter_code
_entity_poly.pdbx_strand_id
1 'polypeptide(L)'
;MGSAVMEAFHHKDRKPAILLMVLLAASSLFCRTQGSTSGCTTNHTEDTAHVTCFFSDDITRNKRHVTVMRYPLLVDSDDAELVLRCVWLAAGGVSCITSKGYAFNNKLSDTLTVTISNLTKDFEGRYICLTTPTETVDNFVECNLTL
;
A
#
# COMPACT_ATOMS: atom_id res chain seq x y z
N MET A 1 -5.53 -52.59 -31.51
CA MET A 1 -5.46 -51.13 -31.32
C MET A 1 -4.21 -50.84 -30.50
N GLY A 2 -3.08 -50.57 -31.14
CA GLY A 2 -1.79 -50.46 -30.46
C GLY A 2 -0.86 -49.51 -31.23
N SER A 3 -0.18 -48.65 -30.47
CA SER A 3 0.89 -47.76 -30.95
C SER A 3 1.93 -48.49 -31.79
N ALA A 4 2.45 -47.81 -32.81
CA ALA A 4 3.80 -48.00 -33.33
C ALA A 4 4.17 -46.74 -34.15
N VAL A 5 5.00 -45.84 -33.62
CA VAL A 5 6.46 -45.80 -33.86
C VAL A 5 6.76 -45.59 -35.35
N MET A 6 7.21 -44.38 -35.68
CA MET A 6 8.00 -44.13 -36.88
C MET A 6 9.30 -43.45 -36.44
N GLU A 7 10.34 -44.26 -36.32
CA GLU A 7 11.72 -43.82 -36.36
C GLU A 7 12.11 -43.42 -37.79
N ALA A 8 12.93 -42.36 -37.84
CA ALA A 8 13.99 -42.07 -38.80
C ALA A 8 13.64 -41.79 -40.27
N PHE A 9 14.09 -40.64 -40.78
CA PHE A 9 15.21 -40.59 -41.73
C PHE A 9 15.75 -39.16 -41.90
N HIS A 10 16.97 -38.98 -41.40
CA HIS A 10 18.07 -38.19 -41.98
C HIS A 10 17.75 -36.97 -42.87
N HIS A 11 18.15 -35.78 -42.39
CA HIS A 11 19.07 -34.96 -43.18
C HIS A 11 19.97 -34.06 -42.31
N LYS A 12 21.24 -34.47 -42.24
CA LYS A 12 22.45 -33.64 -42.33
C LYS A 12 22.68 -32.57 -41.24
N ASP A 13 23.61 -32.93 -40.35
CA ASP A 13 24.39 -32.08 -39.45
C ASP A 13 24.63 -30.64 -39.93
N ARG A 14 24.17 -29.68 -39.12
CA ARG A 14 24.79 -28.36 -38.94
C ARG A 14 24.52 -27.83 -37.52
N LYS A 15 25.29 -28.32 -36.54
CA LYS A 15 25.37 -27.76 -35.16
C LYS A 15 26.22 -26.47 -35.16
N PRO A 16 26.20 -25.59 -34.13
CA PRO A 16 25.16 -25.24 -33.17
C PRO A 16 25.07 -23.69 -33.01
N ALA A 17 24.15 -23.01 -33.67
CA ALA A 17 23.93 -21.57 -33.45
C ALA A 17 22.94 -21.26 -32.31
N ILE A 18 22.25 -22.29 -31.81
CA ILE A 18 21.11 -22.12 -30.88
C ILE A 18 21.57 -22.09 -29.41
N LEU A 19 22.74 -22.65 -29.07
CA LEU A 19 23.19 -22.73 -27.68
C LEU A 19 23.67 -21.39 -27.10
N LEU A 20 24.09 -20.44 -27.96
CA LEU A 20 24.56 -19.11 -27.53
C LEU A 20 23.42 -18.11 -27.25
N MET A 21 22.20 -18.37 -27.73
CA MET A 21 21.08 -17.45 -27.55
C MET A 21 20.35 -17.65 -26.21
N VAL A 22 20.62 -18.74 -25.48
CA VAL A 22 19.97 -19.05 -24.19
C VAL A 22 20.62 -18.32 -23.02
N LEU A 23 21.85 -17.82 -23.16
CA LEU A 23 22.58 -17.14 -22.06
C LEU A 23 22.28 -15.64 -21.93
N LEU A 24 21.56 -15.02 -22.88
CA LEU A 24 21.22 -13.59 -22.82
C LEU A 24 19.83 -13.29 -22.21
N ALA A 25 19.10 -14.31 -21.75
CA ALA A 25 17.79 -14.15 -21.09
C ALA A 25 17.83 -14.32 -19.56
N ALA A 26 19.02 -14.26 -18.94
CA ALA A 26 19.19 -14.34 -17.49
C ALA A 26 19.52 -12.99 -16.82
N SER A 27 19.34 -11.87 -17.53
CA SER A 27 19.16 -10.55 -16.92
C SER A 27 17.67 -10.21 -16.94
N SER A 28 16.84 -11.09 -16.38
CA SER A 28 15.54 -10.62 -15.90
C SER A 28 15.86 -9.54 -14.87
N LEU A 29 15.46 -8.31 -15.16
CA LEU A 29 15.19 -7.35 -14.12
C LEU A 29 14.13 -7.99 -13.22
N PHE A 30 14.56 -8.79 -12.24
CA PHE A 30 13.86 -8.85 -10.98
C PHE A 30 14.07 -7.48 -10.35
N CYS A 31 13.37 -6.47 -10.89
CA CYS A 31 12.87 -5.44 -10.03
C CYS A 31 11.98 -6.20 -9.05
N ARG A 32 12.49 -6.53 -7.87
CA ARG A 32 11.61 -6.84 -6.76
C ARG A 32 10.80 -5.55 -6.60
N THR A 33 9.61 -5.51 -7.16
CA THR A 33 8.61 -4.55 -6.74
C THR A 33 8.36 -4.91 -5.27
N GLN A 34 9.08 -4.21 -4.39
CA GLN A 34 8.80 -4.24 -2.96
C GLN A 34 7.48 -3.49 -2.84
N GLY A 35 6.37 -4.25 -2.93
CA GLY A 35 5.04 -3.70 -2.73
C GLY A 35 5.05 -2.94 -1.40
N SER A 36 4.79 -1.64 -1.46
CA SER A 36 4.72 -0.81 -0.26
C SER A 36 3.39 -1.09 0.43
N THR A 37 3.38 -2.05 1.35
CA THR A 37 2.19 -2.37 2.14
C THR A 37 2.00 -1.36 3.27
N SER A 38 0.76 -0.94 3.50
CA SER A 38 0.34 -0.12 4.64
C SER A 38 -0.76 -0.82 5.45
N GLY A 39 -0.86 -0.50 6.73
CA GLY A 39 -1.92 -1.02 7.59
C GLY A 39 -2.23 -0.04 8.71
N CYS A 40 -3.13 -0.42 9.61
CA CYS A 40 -3.48 0.39 10.76
C CYS A 40 -3.83 -0.45 12.00
N THR A 41 -4.06 0.25 13.10
CA THR A 41 -4.81 -0.23 14.26
C THR A 41 -5.66 0.92 14.79
N THR A 42 -6.74 0.57 15.46
CA THR A 42 -7.60 1.50 16.19
C THR A 42 -7.61 1.09 17.66
N ASN A 43 -7.58 2.08 18.54
CA ASN A 43 -7.83 1.85 19.96
C ASN A 43 -8.57 3.06 20.52
N HIS A 44 -9.51 2.82 21.44
CA HIS A 44 -10.31 3.88 22.03
C HIS A 44 -10.46 3.69 23.53
N THR A 45 -10.80 4.78 24.18
CA THR A 45 -11.28 4.90 25.56
C THR A 45 -12.66 5.56 25.50
N GLU A 46 -13.21 5.98 26.62
CA GLU A 46 -14.54 6.61 26.67
C GLU A 46 -14.67 7.86 25.79
N ASP A 47 -13.64 8.71 25.72
CA ASP A 47 -13.74 10.03 25.06
C ASP A 47 -12.63 10.30 24.03
N THR A 48 -11.74 9.33 23.81
CA THR A 48 -10.60 9.50 22.90
C THR A 48 -10.32 8.21 22.15
N ALA A 49 -10.04 8.34 20.85
CA ALA A 49 -9.58 7.25 20.01
C ALA A 49 -8.29 7.62 19.28
N HIS A 50 -7.53 6.60 18.91
CA HIS A 50 -6.32 6.71 18.12
C HIS A 50 -6.43 5.79 16.91
N VAL A 51 -6.11 6.35 15.75
CA VAL A 51 -5.91 5.60 14.51
C VAL A 51 -4.43 5.65 14.20
N THR A 52 -3.75 4.52 14.36
CA THR A 52 -2.30 4.41 14.12
C THR A 52 -2.06 3.67 12.82
N CYS A 53 -1.39 4.31 11.86
CA CYS A 53 -0.96 3.69 10.61
C CYS A 53 0.44 3.12 10.75
N PHE A 54 0.70 2.03 10.03
CA PHE A 54 2.01 1.40 9.90
C PHE A 54 2.37 1.26 8.42
N PHE A 55 3.63 1.47 8.10
CA PHE A 55 4.18 1.40 6.75
C PHE A 55 5.37 0.45 6.72
N SER A 56 5.51 -0.28 5.63
CA SER A 56 6.65 -1.20 5.39
C SER A 56 8.02 -0.50 5.35
N ASP A 57 8.05 0.81 5.17
CA ASP A 57 9.25 1.64 5.14
C ASP A 57 9.00 2.98 5.83
N ASP A 58 10.08 3.62 6.26
CA ASP A 58 10.05 5.02 6.69
C ASP A 58 9.63 5.93 5.53
N ILE A 59 8.43 6.51 5.64
CA ILE A 59 7.83 7.35 4.61
C ILE A 59 8.53 8.70 4.46
N THR A 60 9.32 9.11 5.46
CA THR A 60 10.10 10.37 5.41
C THR A 60 11.35 10.23 4.56
N ARG A 61 12.02 9.07 4.63
CA ARG A 61 13.21 8.77 3.83
C ARG A 61 12.91 8.82 2.34
N ASN A 62 11.78 8.25 1.96
CA ASN A 62 11.36 8.12 0.56
C ASN A 62 10.41 9.25 0.12
N LYS A 63 10.17 10.24 0.99
CA LYS A 63 9.26 11.37 0.74
C LYS A 63 7.90 10.94 0.17
N ARG A 64 7.32 9.88 0.73
CA ARG A 64 5.99 9.39 0.30
C ARG A 64 4.91 10.30 0.85
N HIS A 65 3.95 10.66 0.00
CA HIS A 65 2.73 11.31 0.48
C HIS A 65 1.91 10.30 1.27
N VAL A 66 1.09 10.81 2.18
CA VAL A 66 0.22 9.99 3.03
C VAL A 66 -1.20 10.52 2.91
N THR A 67 -2.17 9.63 2.81
CA THR A 67 -3.58 9.96 2.99
C THR A 67 -4.23 8.93 3.90
N VAL A 68 -4.89 9.38 4.96
CA VAL A 68 -5.75 8.56 5.81
C VAL A 68 -7.18 8.89 5.44
N MET A 69 -7.96 7.86 5.13
CA MET A 69 -9.38 7.98 4.79
C MET A 69 -10.22 7.17 5.78
N ARG A 70 -11.47 7.59 5.96
CA ARG A 70 -12.50 6.88 6.72
C ARG A 70 -13.72 6.63 5.83
N TYR A 71 -14.26 5.42 5.88
CA TYR A 71 -15.56 5.07 5.33
C TYR A 71 -16.56 5.01 6.50
N PRO A 72 -17.51 5.96 6.60
CA PRO A 72 -18.44 6.03 7.73
C PRO A 72 -19.31 4.77 7.84
N LEU A 73 -19.59 4.32 9.07
CA LEU A 73 -20.48 3.17 9.30
C LEU A 73 -21.97 3.53 9.17
N LEU A 74 -22.35 4.76 9.52
CA LEU A 74 -23.75 5.21 9.58
C LEU A 74 -24.31 5.68 8.24
N VAL A 75 -23.47 5.72 7.19
CA VAL A 75 -23.85 6.17 5.86
C VAL A 75 -23.77 4.97 4.92
N ASP A 76 -24.88 4.60 4.30
CA ASP A 76 -24.91 3.60 3.22
C ASP A 76 -24.35 4.21 1.92
N SER A 77 -23.07 4.60 1.94
CA SER A 77 -22.32 4.98 0.76
C SER A 77 -20.86 4.53 0.86
N ASP A 78 -20.24 4.29 -0.30
CA ASP A 78 -18.80 4.02 -0.40
C ASP A 78 -17.98 5.33 -0.40
N ASP A 79 -18.55 6.44 0.08
CA ASP A 79 -17.88 7.73 0.09
C ASP A 79 -16.86 7.78 1.21
N ALA A 80 -15.59 7.86 0.80
CA ALA A 80 -14.49 8.01 1.72
C ALA A 80 -14.34 9.48 2.15
N GLU A 81 -14.26 9.71 3.45
CA GLU A 81 -13.95 11.01 4.03
C GLU A 81 -12.46 11.15 4.31
N LEU A 82 -11.90 12.32 4.01
CA LEU A 82 -10.52 12.65 4.35
C LEU A 82 -10.37 12.78 5.87
N VAL A 83 -9.35 12.14 6.43
CA VAL A 83 -8.96 12.27 7.85
C VAL A 83 -7.69 13.10 7.99
N LEU A 84 -6.63 12.68 7.30
CA LEU A 84 -5.31 13.31 7.29
C LEU A 84 -4.73 13.23 5.88
N ARG A 85 -4.10 14.30 5.40
CA ARG A 85 -3.27 14.26 4.19
C ARG A 85 -1.94 14.96 4.47
N CYS A 86 -0.83 14.27 4.21
CA CYS A 86 0.51 14.84 4.25
C CYS A 86 1.16 14.78 2.86
N VAL A 87 1.62 15.92 2.36
CA VAL A 87 2.21 16.09 1.03
C VAL A 87 3.62 16.64 1.15
N TRP A 88 4.54 16.04 0.41
CA TRP A 88 5.92 16.52 0.30
C TRP A 88 5.98 17.61 -0.74
N LEU A 89 6.50 18.77 -0.36
CA LEU A 89 6.54 19.94 -1.23
C LEU A 89 7.78 19.87 -2.13
N ALA A 90 7.65 20.39 -3.35
CA ALA A 90 8.76 20.41 -4.32
C ALA A 90 10.00 21.19 -3.79
N ALA A 91 9.77 22.24 -3.00
CA ALA A 91 10.82 23.03 -2.37
C ALA A 91 11.48 22.35 -1.15
N GLY A 92 11.05 21.13 -0.79
CA GLY A 92 11.42 20.46 0.44
C GLY A 92 10.43 20.71 1.58
N GLY A 93 10.46 19.83 2.58
CA GLY A 93 9.51 19.83 3.70
C GLY A 93 8.20 19.11 3.41
N VAL A 94 7.38 18.97 4.45
CA VAL A 94 6.09 18.28 4.41
C VAL A 94 4.99 19.20 4.94
N SER A 95 3.85 19.21 4.28
CA SER A 95 2.64 19.92 4.70
C SER A 95 1.56 18.90 5.02
N CYS A 96 0.98 18.98 6.22
CA CYS A 96 -0.07 18.08 6.68
C CYS A 96 -1.34 18.86 7.01
N ILE A 97 -2.49 18.32 6.60
CA ILE A 97 -3.82 18.86 6.92
C ILE A 97 -4.69 17.76 7.53
N THR A 98 -5.46 18.11 8.56
CA THR A 98 -6.45 17.22 9.19
C THR A 98 -7.86 17.76 9.02
N SER A 99 -8.82 16.85 8.95
CA SER A 99 -10.25 17.20 9.00
C SER A 99 -10.68 17.55 10.42
N LYS A 100 -11.82 18.25 10.55
CA LYS A 100 -12.38 18.62 11.86
C LYS A 100 -12.59 17.40 12.75
N GLY A 101 -12.25 17.51 14.03
CA GLY A 101 -12.35 16.42 15.00
C GLY A 101 -11.11 15.51 15.07
N TYR A 102 -10.17 15.67 14.13
CA TYR A 102 -8.92 14.92 14.08
C TYR A 102 -7.73 15.81 14.40
N ALA A 103 -6.82 15.29 15.23
CA ALA A 103 -5.54 15.93 15.57
C ALA A 103 -4.37 15.05 15.15
N PHE A 104 -3.31 15.68 14.64
CA PHE A 104 -2.06 15.03 14.26
C PHE A 104 -0.88 15.82 14.81
N ASN A 105 0.10 15.13 15.38
CA ASN A 105 1.26 15.74 16.04
C ASN A 105 2.43 16.05 15.08
N ASN A 106 2.21 15.98 13.76
CA ASN A 106 3.23 16.18 12.72
C ASN A 106 4.44 15.22 12.80
N LYS A 107 4.29 14.08 13.48
CA LYS A 107 5.31 13.04 13.53
C LYS A 107 5.08 12.00 12.43
N LEU A 108 5.96 11.99 11.43
CA LEU A 108 5.97 11.01 10.34
C LEU A 108 7.21 10.13 10.45
N SER A 109 7.05 8.82 10.24
CA SER A 109 8.14 7.85 10.13
C SER A 109 7.62 6.59 9.40
N ASP A 110 8.00 5.39 9.82
CA ASP A 110 7.31 4.15 9.48
C ASP A 110 5.90 4.06 10.11
N THR A 111 5.58 4.97 11.02
CA THR A 111 4.31 5.06 11.74
C THR A 111 3.81 6.51 11.80
N LEU A 112 2.48 6.65 11.95
CA LEU A 112 1.85 7.91 12.35
C LEU A 112 0.58 7.61 13.15
N THR A 113 0.16 8.56 13.99
CA THR A 113 -1.06 8.41 14.81
C THR A 113 -1.94 9.64 14.68
N VAL A 114 -3.19 9.44 14.28
CA VAL A 114 -4.25 10.45 14.35
C VAL A 114 -5.01 10.27 15.65
N THR A 115 -5.25 11.36 16.37
CA THR A 115 -6.03 11.38 17.61
C THR A 115 -7.41 11.97 17.35
N ILE A 116 -8.43 11.36 17.93
CA ILE A 116 -9.82 11.82 17.91
C ILE A 116 -10.18 12.17 19.36
N SER A 117 -10.66 13.39 19.57
CA SER A 117 -11.11 13.87 20.90
C SER A 117 -12.59 14.22 20.85
N ASN A 118 -13.28 14.13 21.98
CA ASN A 118 -14.75 14.20 22.05
C ASN A 118 -15.37 13.09 21.20
N LEU A 119 -15.00 11.85 21.50
CA LEU A 119 -15.31 10.69 20.67
C LEU A 119 -16.82 10.42 20.65
N THR A 120 -17.41 10.37 19.46
CA THR A 120 -18.82 10.05 19.23
C THR A 120 -18.96 8.99 18.13
N LYS A 121 -20.18 8.46 17.97
CA LYS A 121 -20.50 7.48 16.91
C LYS A 121 -20.24 8.00 15.50
N ASP A 122 -20.18 9.32 15.30
CA ASP A 122 -19.89 9.92 14.00
C ASP A 122 -18.48 9.59 13.51
N PHE A 123 -17.57 9.18 14.40
CA PHE A 123 -16.21 8.74 14.06
C PHE A 123 -16.12 7.23 13.77
N GLU A 124 -17.17 6.45 13.99
CA GLU A 124 -17.16 5.02 13.66
C GLU A 124 -17.02 4.81 12.15
N GLY A 125 -16.32 3.73 11.78
CA GLY A 125 -16.11 3.41 10.39
C GLY A 125 -14.85 2.60 10.13
N ARG A 126 -14.62 2.35 8.84
CA ARG A 126 -13.43 1.66 8.36
C ARG A 126 -12.36 2.69 7.99
N TYR A 127 -11.17 2.54 8.53
CA TYR A 127 -10.04 3.42 8.28
C TYR A 127 -9.03 2.72 7.37
N ILE A 128 -8.50 3.48 6.41
CA ILE A 128 -7.41 3.03 5.54
C ILE A 128 -6.29 4.06 5.51
N CYS A 129 -5.05 3.59 5.45
CA CYS A 129 -3.87 4.41 5.33
C CYS A 129 -3.20 4.16 3.99
N LEU A 130 -3.08 5.20 3.18
CA LEU A 130 -2.55 5.14 1.82
C LEU A 130 -1.23 5.91 1.75
N THR A 131 -0.30 5.43 0.93
CA THR A 131 0.91 6.18 0.58
C THR A 131 0.95 6.45 -0.93
N THR A 132 1.63 7.50 -1.39
CA THR A 132 1.93 7.64 -2.84
C THR A 132 3.39 8.01 -3.11
N PRO A 133 3.97 7.59 -4.25
CA PRO A 133 3.36 6.76 -5.31
C PRO A 133 3.31 5.30 -4.85
N THR A 134 2.13 4.77 -4.53
CA THR A 134 1.97 3.34 -4.33
C THR A 134 2.17 2.70 -5.68
N GLU A 135 3.09 1.75 -5.79
CA GLU A 135 3.23 0.97 -7.02
C GLU A 135 1.95 0.18 -7.33
N THR A 136 1.09 -0.08 -6.33
CA THR A 136 -0.29 -0.55 -6.49
C THR A 136 -1.16 -0.08 -5.33
N VAL A 137 -2.42 0.24 -5.60
CA VAL A 137 -3.45 0.55 -4.58
C VAL A 137 -3.82 -0.72 -3.78
N ASP A 138 -3.29 -1.90 -4.12
CA ASP A 138 -3.84 -3.19 -3.69
C ASP A 138 -3.23 -3.79 -2.41
N ASN A 139 -2.39 -3.06 -1.66
CA ASN A 139 -1.72 -3.60 -0.46
C ASN A 139 -1.95 -2.74 0.79
N PHE A 140 -3.20 -2.41 1.11
CA PHE A 140 -3.54 -1.81 2.40
C PHE A 140 -4.41 -2.74 3.25
N VAL A 141 -4.18 -2.69 4.55
CA VAL A 141 -5.04 -3.34 5.55
C VAL A 141 -5.95 -2.28 6.17
N GLU A 142 -7.26 -2.55 6.15
CA GLU A 142 -8.26 -1.70 6.80
C GLU A 142 -8.45 -2.03 8.28
N CYS A 143 -8.93 -1.05 9.05
CA CYS A 143 -9.19 -1.19 10.48
C CYS A 143 -10.51 -0.56 10.87
N ASN A 144 -11.21 -1.17 11.80
CA ASN A 144 -12.53 -0.72 12.22
C ASN A 144 -12.45 0.04 13.53
N LEU A 145 -13.11 1.19 13.61
CA LEU A 145 -13.42 1.85 14.87
C LEU A 145 -14.91 1.70 15.14
N THR A 146 -15.24 1.11 16.28
CA THR A 146 -16.62 0.89 16.77
C THR A 146 -16.60 1.09 18.28
N LEU A 147 -17.62 1.77 18.82
CA LEU A 147 -17.77 2.11 20.24
C LEU A 147 -18.72 1.15 20.97
#